data_AF-A0A553FMT6-F1
#
_entry.id   AF-A0A553FMT6-F1
#
_cell.length_a   1.000
_cell.length_b   1.000
_cell.length_c   1.000
_cell.angle_alpha   90.00
_cell.angle_beta   90.00
_cell.angle_gamma   90.00
#
_symmetry.space_group_name_H-M   'P 1'
#
loop_
_entity.id
_entity.type
_entity.pdbx_description
1 polymer ?
#
loop_
_entity_poly.entity_id
_entity_poly.type
_entity_poly.pdbx_seq_one_letter_code
_entity_poly.pdbx_strand_id
1 'polypeptide(L)'
;QNAHGYKSTLRKYRAKNCSNCQIRGRCFKGKGNRSIEVNFRLRAYKQKAREALNSDKGLHHRSKRPIEPEAVFGQIKYNKGFNRFKLKGLEGV
;
A
#
# COMPACT_ATOMS: atom_id res chain seq x y z
N GLN A 1 -15.16 -8.69 6.70
CA GLN A 1 -15.46 -7.28 6.38
C GLN A 1 -14.28 -6.47 6.85
N ASN A 2 -13.77 -5.54 6.04
CA ASN A 2 -12.67 -4.68 6.48
C ASN A 2 -13.19 -3.62 7.47
N ALA A 3 -12.30 -2.97 8.23
CA ALA A 3 -12.65 -1.93 9.19
C ALA A 3 -13.51 -0.78 8.60
N HIS A 4 -13.48 -0.60 7.27
CA HIS A 4 -14.24 0.41 6.53
C HIS A 4 -15.53 -0.15 5.87
N GLY A 5 -16.06 -1.29 6.33
CA GLY A 5 -17.34 -1.85 5.85
C GLY A 5 -17.28 -2.59 4.50
N TYR A 6 -16.16 -2.52 3.77
CA TYR A 6 -16.02 -3.22 2.49
C TYR A 6 -16.01 -4.75 2.66
N LYS A 7 -16.87 -5.45 1.91
CA LYS A 7 -16.95 -6.92 1.85
C LYS A 7 -15.96 -7.45 0.81
N SER A 8 -14.79 -7.91 1.27
CA SER A 8 -13.83 -8.61 0.41
C SER A 8 -13.86 -10.12 0.61
N THR A 9 -13.73 -10.87 -0.48
CA THR A 9 -13.53 -12.32 -0.45
C THR A 9 -12.04 -12.64 -0.31
N LEU A 10 -11.71 -13.45 0.71
CA LEU A 10 -10.35 -13.88 1.01
C LEU A 10 -10.27 -15.41 0.86
N ARG A 11 -9.28 -15.91 0.11
CA ARG A 11 -8.96 -17.34 0.13
C ARG A 11 -7.84 -17.59 1.13
N LYS A 12 -8.10 -18.47 2.09
CA LYS A 12 -7.14 -18.88 3.12
C LYS A 12 -6.58 -20.25 2.78
N TYR A 13 -5.26 -20.31 2.60
CA TYR A 13 -4.52 -21.54 2.37
C TYR A 13 -3.75 -21.86 3.65
N ARG A 14 -3.96 -23.06 4.20
CA ARG A 14 -3.27 -23.51 5.42
C ARG A 14 -2.53 -24.81 5.15
N ALA A 15 -1.29 -24.89 5.60
CA ALA A 15 -0.54 -26.14 5.60
C ALA A 15 -1.21 -27.16 6.54
N LYS A 16 -1.19 -28.45 6.15
CA LYS A 16 -1.81 -29.52 6.93
C LYS A 16 -1.07 -29.78 8.25
N ASN A 17 0.25 -29.88 8.20
CA ASN A 17 1.10 -30.12 9.37
C ASN A 17 2.47 -29.45 9.19
N CYS A 18 2.87 -28.59 10.12
CA CYS A 18 4.19 -27.94 10.13
C CYS A 18 5.03 -28.31 11.37
N SER A 19 4.61 -29.28 12.18
CA SER A 19 5.24 -29.61 13.47
C SER A 19 6.65 -30.21 13.30
N ASN A 20 6.84 -31.12 12.34
CA ASN A 20 8.11 -31.81 12.10
C ASN A 20 8.76 -31.43 10.75
N CYS A 21 8.60 -30.17 10.33
CA CYS A 21 9.12 -29.71 9.04
C CYS A 21 10.58 -29.24 9.18
N GLN A 22 11.51 -29.96 8.53
CA GLN A 22 12.96 -29.66 8.57
C GLN A 22 13.30 -28.24 8.09
N ILE A 23 12.49 -27.68 7.18
CA ILE A 23 12.68 -26.33 6.62
C ILE A 23 11.84 -25.25 7.33
N ARG A 24 11.24 -25.54 8.49
CA ARG A 24 10.34 -24.60 9.19
C ARG A 24 11.00 -23.25 9.43
N GLY A 25 12.25 -23.23 9.88
CA GLY A 25 13.00 -22.00 10.18
C GLY A 25 13.17 -21.06 8.98
N ARG A 26 13.30 -21.60 7.76
CA ARG A 26 13.39 -20.81 6.52
C ARG A 26 12.02 -20.50 5.89
N CYS A 27 11.00 -21.31 6.20
CA CYS A 27 9.69 -21.24 5.56
C CYS A 27 8.78 -20.12 6.12
N PHE A 28 8.67 -19.99 7.45
CA PHE A 28 7.78 -19.02 8.11
C PHE A 28 8.11 -18.89 9.61
N LYS A 29 7.99 -17.66 10.17
CA LYS A 29 8.41 -17.32 11.54
C LYS A 29 7.27 -17.23 12.58
N GLY A 30 6.18 -17.97 12.43
CA GLY A 30 5.07 -17.91 13.40
C GLY A 30 4.69 -19.25 14.05
N LYS A 31 3.74 -19.18 14.97
CA LYS A 31 3.23 -20.33 15.74
C LYS A 31 2.25 -21.16 14.91
N GLY A 32 2.26 -22.48 15.07
CA GLY A 32 1.33 -23.41 14.41
C GLY A 32 1.65 -23.69 12.93
N ASN A 33 0.61 -23.91 12.13
CA ASN A 33 0.73 -24.17 10.70
C ASN A 33 0.79 -22.88 9.89
N ARG A 34 1.64 -22.85 8.86
CA ARG A 34 1.72 -21.73 7.92
C ARG A 34 0.34 -21.51 7.29
N SER A 35 -0.15 -20.27 7.35
CA SER A 35 -1.34 -19.84 6.64
C SER A 35 -1.06 -18.62 5.78
N ILE A 36 -1.70 -18.55 4.61
CA ILE A 36 -1.58 -17.45 3.66
C ILE A 36 -2.99 -17.05 3.27
N GLU A 37 -3.29 -15.77 3.36
CA GLU A 37 -4.56 -15.21 2.94
C GLU A 37 -4.33 -14.38 1.67
N VAL A 38 -5.10 -14.68 0.63
CA VAL A 38 -4.96 -14.03 -0.68
C VAL A 38 -6.28 -13.42 -1.09
N ASN A 39 -6.26 -12.11 -1.37
CA ASN A 39 -7.35 -11.39 -2.01
C ASN A 39 -7.04 -11.24 -3.51
N PHE A 40 -7.68 -12.06 -4.34
CA PHE A 40 -7.45 -12.05 -5.79
C PHE A 40 -7.94 -10.76 -6.46
N ARG A 41 -9.10 -10.23 -6.04
CA ARG A 41 -9.64 -8.97 -6.56
C ARG A 41 -8.68 -7.82 -6.28
N LEU A 42 -8.18 -7.71 -5.04
CA LEU A 42 -7.20 -6.69 -4.67
C LEU A 42 -5.91 -6.81 -5.48
N ARG A 43 -5.41 -8.04 -5.73
CA ARG A 43 -4.24 -8.25 -6.59
C ARG A 43 -4.48 -7.76 -8.01
N ALA A 44 -5.64 -8.05 -8.59
CA ALA A 44 -6.01 -7.56 -9.92
C ALA A 44 -6.05 -6.02 -9.97
N TYR A 45 -6.64 -5.35 -8.99
CA TYR A 45 -6.65 -3.89 -8.93
C TYR A 45 -5.24 -3.29 -8.78
N LYS A 46 -4.40 -3.87 -7.92
CA LYS A 46 -2.99 -3.45 -7.77
C LYS A 46 -2.20 -3.63 -9.05
N GLN A 47 -2.47 -4.70 -9.80
CA GLN A 47 -1.85 -4.95 -11.09
C GLN A 47 -2.26 -3.89 -12.12
N LYS A 48 -3.57 -3.65 -12.30
CA LYS A 48 -4.08 -2.59 -13.19
C LYS A 48 -3.49 -1.22 -12.87
N ALA A 49 -3.40 -0.88 -11.58
CA ALA A 49 -2.80 0.37 -11.15
C ALA A 49 -1.31 0.45 -11.53
N ARG A 50 -0.56 -0.64 -11.36
CA ARG A 50 0.86 -0.69 -11.74
C ARG A 50 1.06 -0.56 -13.24
N GLU A 51 0.25 -1.25 -14.03
CA GLU A 51 0.25 -1.15 -15.50
C GLU A 51 -0.05 0.29 -15.94
N ALA A 52 -1.06 0.94 -15.36
CA ALA A 52 -1.37 2.33 -15.66
C ALA A 52 -0.24 3.29 -15.26
N LEU A 53 0.39 3.10 -14.10
CA LEU A 53 1.50 3.92 -13.63
C LEU A 53 2.77 3.76 -14.48
N ASN A 54 3.01 2.57 -15.02
CA ASN A 54 4.17 2.25 -15.86
C ASN A 54 3.90 2.42 -17.36
N SER A 55 2.69 2.79 -17.75
CA SER A 55 2.39 3.17 -19.14
C SER A 55 3.13 4.44 -19.53
N ASP A 56 3.32 4.68 -20.82
CA ASP A 56 3.97 5.91 -21.33
C ASP A 56 3.30 7.17 -20.79
N LYS A 57 1.96 7.16 -20.70
CA LYS A 57 1.19 8.24 -20.10
C LYS A 57 1.49 8.40 -18.61
N GLY A 58 1.59 7.30 -17.86
CA GLY A 58 1.95 7.31 -16.44
C GLY A 58 3.35 7.86 -16.20
N LEU A 59 4.32 7.47 -17.03
CA LEU A 59 5.69 7.96 -16.99
C LEU A 59 5.76 9.45 -17.33
N HIS A 60 5.03 9.90 -18.35
CA HIS A 60 4.92 11.31 -18.74
C HIS A 60 4.31 12.17 -17.62
N HIS A 61 3.24 11.71 -16.98
CA HIS A 61 2.69 12.43 -15.82
C HIS A 61 3.68 12.45 -14.64
N ARG A 62 4.44 11.37 -14.43
CA ARG A 62 5.45 11.29 -13.37
C ARG A 62 6.60 12.26 -13.60
N SER A 63 7.08 12.41 -14.84
CA SER A 63 8.16 13.36 -15.17
C SER A 63 7.72 14.81 -15.08
N LYS A 64 6.45 15.11 -15.35
CA LYS A 64 5.87 16.46 -15.23
C LYS A 64 5.52 16.90 -13.81
N ARG A 65 5.41 15.95 -12.87
CA ARG A 65 5.03 16.21 -11.47
C ARG A 65 5.90 17.28 -10.76
N PRO A 66 7.23 17.32 -10.93
CA PRO A 66 8.05 18.36 -10.32
C PRO A 66 7.71 19.79 -10.78
N ILE A 67 7.29 19.92 -12.05
CA ILE A 67 7.11 21.20 -12.73
C ILE A 67 5.69 21.73 -12.52
N GLU A 68 4.68 20.92 -12.81
CA GLU A 68 3.30 21.36 -12.82
C GLU A 68 2.72 21.47 -11.39
N PRO A 69 2.51 20.37 -10.64
CA PRO A 69 1.95 20.46 -9.30
C PRO A 69 2.99 20.85 -8.22
N GLU A 70 4.19 20.26 -8.22
CA GLU A 70 5.08 20.40 -7.06
C GLU A 70 5.66 21.80 -6.90
N ALA A 71 5.97 22.51 -7.99
CA ALA A 71 6.43 23.90 -7.93
C ALA A 71 5.36 24.83 -7.32
N VAL A 72 4.12 24.73 -7.81
CA VAL A 72 2.99 25.56 -7.33
C VAL A 72 2.67 25.24 -5.88
N PHE A 73 2.57 23.95 -5.51
CA PHE A 73 2.32 23.56 -4.13
C PHE A 73 3.49 23.89 -3.20
N GLY A 74 4.73 23.88 -3.69
CA GLY A 74 5.92 24.32 -2.96
C GLY A 74 5.82 25.79 -2.57
N GLN A 75 5.54 26.66 -3.54
CA GLN A 75 5.34 28.09 -3.30
C GLN A 75 4.17 28.37 -2.36
N ILE A 76 3.01 27.72 -2.57
CA ILE A 76 1.85 27.89 -1.69
C ILE A 76 2.18 27.50 -0.24
N LYS A 77 2.87 26.36 -0.05
CA LYS A 77 3.28 25.90 1.28
C LYS A 77 4.25 26.88 1.93
N TYR A 78 5.27 27.34 1.19
CA TYR A 78 6.23 28.30 1.71
C TYR A 78 5.57 29.62 2.09
N ASN A 79 4.78 30.20 1.18
CA ASN A 79 4.11 31.48 1.38
C ASN A 79 3.09 31.45 2.52
N LYS A 80 2.39 30.32 2.70
CA LYS A 80 1.47 30.12 3.84
C LYS A 80 2.17 29.63 5.11
N GLY A 81 3.50 29.56 5.11
CA GLY A 81 4.30 29.10 6.24
C GLY A 81 3.97 27.66 6.68
N PHE A 82 3.48 26.84 5.76
CA PHE A 82 2.96 25.50 5.99
C PHE A 82 4.10 24.51 6.19
N ASN A 83 4.43 24.27 7.45
CA ASN A 83 5.50 23.36 7.86
C ASN A 83 4.94 22.15 8.59
N ARG A 84 5.59 20.99 8.46
CA ARG A 84 5.23 19.75 9.17
C ARG A 84 5.08 19.97 10.68
N PHE A 85 5.89 20.86 11.26
CA PHE A 85 5.85 21.20 12.69
C PHE A 85 4.67 22.10 13.10
N LYS A 86 4.08 22.85 12.16
CA LYS A 86 2.90 23.70 12.43
C LYS A 86 1.59 22.94 12.24
N LEU A 87 1.61 21.80 11.55
CA LEU A 87 0.44 20.95 11.42
C LEU A 87 0.27 20.13 12.71
N LYS A 88 -0.56 20.63 13.63
CA LYS A 88 -1.11 19.79 14.71
C LYS A 88 -2.20 18.91 14.08
N GLY A 89 -2.43 17.73 14.66
CA GLY A 89 -3.46 16.80 14.17
C GLY A 89 -4.86 17.42 14.18
N LEU A 90 -5.89 16.63 13.89
CA LEU A 90 -7.29 17.12 13.87
C LEU A 90 -7.74 17.77 15.19
N GLU A 91 -7.07 17.49 16.30
CA GLU A 91 -7.32 18.12 17.61
C GLU A 91 -6.75 19.54 17.75
N GLY A 92 -5.98 20.04 16.78
CA GLY A 92 -5.29 21.33 16.84
C GLY A 92 -5.44 22.20 15.59
N VAL A 93 -6.52 22.01 14.84
CA VAL A 93 -7.01 22.93 13.79
C VAL A 93 -8.14 23.77 14.38
#